data_AF-A0A5Q4E1S4-F1
#
_entry.id   AF-A0A5Q4E1S4-F1
#
_cell.length_a   1.000
_cell.length_b   1.000
_cell.length_c   1.000
_cell.angle_alpha   90.00
_cell.angle_beta   90.00
_cell.angle_gamma   90.00
#
_symmetry.space_group_name_H-M   'P 1'
#
loop_
_entity.id
_entity.type
_entity.pdbx_description
1 polymer ?
#
loop_
_entity_poly.entity_id
_entity_poly.type
_entity_poly.pdbx_seq_one_letter_code
_entity_poly.pdbx_strand_id
1 'polypeptide(L)'
;MGTYVSAALRKQVTDRAGDRCEYCRFPQSVTLIAFEMEHIIAEKHGGTTALENLALACPYCNRAKGTDLGSIDSETNQLTPFFNPRTQNWREHFNLDGATIVPQTAEGRVTVFILQFNHPDRLQEREGLIAIGRYP
;
A
#
# COMPACT_ATOMS: atom_id res chain seq x y z
N MET A 1 -4.37 -13.24 -16.24
CA MET A 1 -3.74 -14.16 -15.27
C MET A 1 -2.41 -13.55 -14.90
N GLY A 2 -2.17 -13.31 -13.61
CA GLY A 2 -0.87 -12.80 -13.16
C GLY A 2 0.20 -13.89 -13.16
N THR A 3 1.45 -13.51 -13.36
CA THR A 3 2.58 -14.45 -13.32
C THR A 3 2.68 -15.14 -11.95
N TYR A 4 3.11 -16.40 -11.95
CA TYR A 4 3.37 -17.14 -10.72
C TYR A 4 4.47 -16.47 -9.89
N VAL A 5 4.17 -16.15 -8.63
CA VAL A 5 5.14 -15.66 -7.64
C VAL A 5 5.55 -16.82 -6.73
N SER A 6 6.83 -17.19 -6.75
CA SER A 6 7.37 -18.32 -6.00
C SER A 6 7.20 -18.14 -4.48
N ALA A 7 7.12 -19.25 -3.74
CA ALA A 7 7.03 -19.21 -2.27
C ALA A 7 8.23 -18.51 -1.62
N ALA A 8 9.43 -18.69 -2.18
CA ALA A 8 10.63 -18.01 -1.72
C ALA A 8 10.53 -16.48 -1.89
N LEU A 9 10.05 -16.03 -3.06
CA LEU A 9 9.87 -14.60 -3.34
C LEU A 9 8.76 -13.99 -2.48
N ARG A 10 7.64 -14.70 -2.31
CA ARG A 10 6.57 -14.32 -1.37
C ARG A 10 7.10 -14.09 0.03
N LYS A 11 7.88 -15.03 0.54
CA LYS A 11 8.50 -14.93 1.86
C LYS A 11 9.41 -13.70 1.98
N GLN A 12 10.27 -13.45 0.99
CA GLN A 12 11.16 -12.27 0.99
C GLN A 12 10.37 -10.96 1.04
N VAL A 13 9.29 -10.85 0.25
CA VAL A 13 8.41 -9.68 0.24
C VAL A 13 7.71 -9.50 1.59
N THR A 14 7.12 -10.56 2.16
CA THR A 14 6.43 -10.52 3.45
C THR A 14 7.37 -10.18 4.62
N ASP A 15 8.56 -10.80 4.65
CA ASP A 15 9.56 -10.57 5.69
C ASP A 15 10.05 -9.10 5.66
N ARG A 16 10.36 -8.58 4.46
CA ARG A 16 10.76 -7.16 4.29
C ARG A 16 9.66 -6.20 4.73
N ALA A 17 8.41 -6.52 4.42
CA ALA A 17 7.26 -5.71 4.78
C ALA A 17 6.93 -5.74 6.29
N GLY A 18 7.56 -6.66 7.04
CA GLY A 18 7.27 -6.86 8.47
C GLY A 18 5.85 -7.35 8.71
N ASP A 19 5.33 -8.18 7.81
CA ASP A 19 3.95 -8.70 7.83
C ASP A 19 2.88 -7.60 7.83
N ARG A 20 3.17 -6.45 7.21
CA ARG A 20 2.26 -5.30 7.11
C ARG A 20 2.12 -4.83 5.66
N CYS A 21 0.96 -4.29 5.32
CA CYS A 21 0.74 -3.67 4.02
C CYS A 21 1.72 -2.51 3.85
N GLU A 22 2.49 -2.51 2.78
CA GLU A 22 3.56 -1.52 2.57
C GLU A 22 3.00 -0.12 2.22
N TYR A 23 1.71 -0.07 1.87
CA TYR A 23 0.97 1.16 1.59
C TYR A 23 0.31 1.73 2.84
N CYS A 24 -0.61 0.99 3.47
CA CYS A 24 -1.44 1.49 4.57
C CYS A 24 -1.02 1.02 5.97
N ARG A 25 0.06 0.24 6.08
CA ARG A 25 0.63 -0.32 7.32
C ARG A 25 -0.28 -1.30 8.08
N PHE A 26 -1.41 -1.70 7.50
CA PHE A 26 -2.32 -2.66 8.13
C PHE A 26 -1.60 -4.01 8.33
N PRO A 27 -1.63 -4.63 9.51
CA PRO A 27 -0.96 -5.90 9.76
C PRO A 27 -1.72 -7.07 9.12
N GLN A 28 -1.01 -7.95 8.42
CA GLN A 28 -1.59 -9.18 7.88
C GLN A 28 -1.99 -10.13 9.00
N SER A 29 -1.24 -10.18 10.10
CA SER A 29 -1.48 -11.06 11.24
C SER A 29 -2.85 -10.93 11.93
N VAL A 30 -3.61 -9.85 11.68
CA VAL A 30 -4.93 -9.62 12.29
C VAL A 30 -6.09 -9.90 11.33
N THR A 31 -5.80 -10.39 10.13
CA THR A 31 -6.80 -10.81 9.15
C THR A 31 -6.62 -12.28 8.78
N LEU A 32 -7.72 -12.91 8.36
CA LEU A 32 -7.70 -14.26 7.78
C LEU A 32 -7.38 -14.25 6.28
N ILE A 33 -7.32 -13.08 5.66
CA ILE A 33 -7.08 -12.93 4.23
C ILE A 33 -5.59 -12.65 4.02
N ALA A 34 -4.94 -13.52 3.25
CA ALA A 34 -3.56 -13.30 2.83
C ALA A 34 -3.44 -12.03 1.99
N PHE A 35 -2.36 -11.28 2.19
CA PHE A 35 -2.06 -10.11 1.39
C PHE A 35 -1.48 -10.53 0.05
N GLU A 36 -1.62 -9.61 -0.90
CA GLU A 36 -1.28 -9.82 -2.29
C GLU A 36 0.17 -9.44 -2.56
N MET A 37 0.79 -10.17 -3.47
CA MET A 37 2.07 -9.80 -4.07
C MET A 37 1.78 -8.81 -5.20
N GLU A 38 1.68 -7.54 -4.83
CA GLU A 38 1.26 -6.49 -5.74
C GLU A 38 2.46 -5.96 -6.52
N HIS A 39 2.29 -5.80 -7.83
CA HIS A 39 3.32 -5.23 -8.68
C HIS A 39 3.21 -3.70 -8.71
N ILE A 40 4.19 -3.03 -8.12
CA ILE A 40 4.26 -1.56 -8.06
C ILE A 40 4.11 -0.97 -9.46
N ILE A 41 4.88 -1.51 -10.42
CA ILE A 41 4.61 -1.39 -11.85
C ILE A 41 3.87 -2.65 -12.29
N ALA A 42 2.60 -2.53 -12.65
CA ALA A 42 1.80 -3.68 -13.09
C ALA A 42 2.39 -4.37 -14.33
N GLU A 43 2.18 -5.68 -14.48
CA GLU A 43 2.65 -6.46 -15.63
C GLU A 43 2.14 -5.91 -16.96
N LYS A 44 0.90 -5.36 -16.99
CA LYS A 44 0.34 -4.69 -18.18
C LYS A 44 1.18 -3.49 -18.66
N HIS A 45 1.98 -2.92 -17.77
CA HIS A 45 2.89 -1.81 -18.02
C HIS A 45 4.35 -2.26 -18.15
N GLY A 46 4.59 -3.57 -18.27
CA GLY A 46 5.94 -4.15 -18.42
C GLY A 46 6.68 -4.39 -17.10
N GLY A 47 6.00 -4.30 -15.96
CA GLY A 47 6.62 -4.61 -14.68
C GLY A 47 6.93 -6.10 -14.51
N THR A 48 8.07 -6.40 -13.90
CA THR A 48 8.57 -7.75 -13.71
C THR A 48 8.08 -8.36 -12.38
N THR A 49 7.97 -9.68 -12.32
CA THR A 49 7.78 -10.41 -11.06
C THR A 49 9.12 -10.58 -10.36
N ALA A 50 9.57 -9.51 -9.70
CA ALA A 50 10.87 -9.44 -9.04
C ALA A 50 10.75 -8.72 -7.68
N LEU A 51 11.70 -8.99 -6.77
CA LEU A 51 11.65 -8.50 -5.39
C LEU A 51 11.56 -6.97 -5.32
N GLU A 52 12.25 -6.29 -6.24
CA GLU A 52 12.32 -4.84 -6.41
C GLU A 52 11.04 -4.21 -6.98
N ASN A 53 10.13 -4.99 -7.56
CA ASN A 53 8.87 -4.50 -8.13
C ASN A 53 7.62 -5.03 -7.38
N LEU A 54 7.81 -5.94 -6.42
CA LEU A 54 6.72 -6.47 -5.61
C LEU A 54 6.60 -5.72 -4.29
N ALA A 55 5.37 -5.41 -3.89
CA ALA A 55 4.99 -4.93 -2.58
C ALA A 55 4.00 -5.89 -1.90
N LEU A 56 4.08 -6.01 -0.57
CA LEU A 56 3.02 -6.68 0.19
C LEU A 56 1.83 -5.72 0.33
N ALA A 57 0.70 -6.03 -0.29
CA ALA A 57 -0.47 -5.15 -0.28
C ALA A 57 -1.69 -5.85 0.30
N CYS A 58 -2.40 -5.19 1.22
CA CYS A 58 -3.70 -5.71 1.66
C CYS A 58 -4.69 -5.73 0.48
N PRO A 59 -5.72 -6.60 0.51
CA PRO A 59 -6.66 -6.75 -0.59
C PRO A 59 -7.30 -5.44 -1.04
N TYR A 60 -7.58 -4.53 -0.09
CA TYR A 60 -8.14 -3.22 -0.38
C TYR A 60 -7.17 -2.32 -1.17
N CYS A 61 -5.91 -2.22 -0.73
CA CYS A 61 -4.92 -1.40 -1.42
C CYS A 61 -4.59 -1.97 -2.80
N ASN A 62 -4.41 -3.29 -2.89
CA ASN A 62 -4.16 -3.98 -4.16
C ASN A 62 -5.30 -3.74 -5.16
N ARG A 63 -6.55 -3.96 -4.74
CA ARG A 63 -7.73 -3.79 -5.61
C ARG A 63 -7.92 -2.34 -6.05
N ALA A 64 -7.72 -1.39 -5.13
CA ALA A 64 -7.94 0.02 -5.40
C ALA A 64 -6.85 0.60 -6.33
N LYS A 65 -5.58 0.22 -6.14
CA LYS A 65 -4.50 0.56 -7.09
C LYS A 65 -4.72 -0.10 -8.44
N GLY A 66 -5.17 -1.35 -8.43
CA GLY A 66 -5.41 -2.14 -9.63
C GLY A 66 -4.16 -2.22 -10.49
N THR A 67 -4.19 -1.51 -11.61
CA THR A 67 -3.05 -1.47 -12.53
C THR A 67 -2.57 -0.05 -12.81
N ASP A 68 -3.05 0.92 -12.04
CA ASP A 68 -2.69 2.31 -12.17
C ASP A 68 -1.33 2.56 -11.51
N LEU A 69 -0.59 3.54 -12.04
CA LEU A 69 0.73 3.94 -11.55
C LEU A 69 0.72 5.29 -10.82
N GLY A 70 -0.40 6.00 -10.89
CA GLY A 70 -0.57 7.35 -10.39
C GLY A 70 -1.96 7.88 -10.68
N SER A 71 -2.19 9.13 -10.30
CA SER A 71 -3.44 9.84 -10.58
C SER A 71 -3.18 11.33 -10.75
N ILE A 72 -4.24 12.09 -11.00
CA ILE A 72 -4.15 13.55 -11.00
C ILE A 72 -4.22 14.03 -9.56
N ASP A 73 -3.18 14.74 -9.12
CA ASP A 73 -3.16 15.37 -7.81
C ASP A 73 -4.16 16.54 -7.78
N SER A 74 -5.06 16.53 -6.79
CA SER A 74 -6.17 17.48 -6.72
C SER A 74 -5.72 18.91 -6.42
N GLU A 75 -4.52 19.11 -5.86
CA GLU A 75 -3.97 20.43 -5.57
C GLU A 75 -3.17 21.02 -6.74
N THR A 76 -2.35 20.21 -7.39
CA THR A 76 -1.45 20.68 -8.46
C THR A 76 -2.00 20.47 -9.87
N ASN A 77 -3.04 19.64 -10.01
CA ASN A 77 -3.61 19.20 -11.29
C ASN A 77 -2.57 18.53 -12.22
N GLN A 78 -1.51 17.95 -11.63
CA GLN A 78 -0.47 17.23 -12.36
C GLN A 78 -0.68 15.73 -12.25
N LEU A 79 -0.25 14.99 -13.28
CA LEU A 79 -0.14 13.54 -13.20
C LEU A 79 1.00 13.19 -12.24
N THR A 80 0.65 12.60 -11.10
CA THR A 80 1.57 12.28 -10.03
C THR A 80 1.59 10.78 -9.78
N PRO A 81 2.76 10.14 -9.66
CA PRO A 81 2.85 8.72 -9.37
C PRO A 81 2.34 8.41 -7.96
N PHE A 82 1.88 7.17 -7.76
CA PHE A 82 1.63 6.67 -6.41
C PHE A 82 2.93 6.50 -5.64
N PHE A 83 2.80 6.47 -4.31
CA PHE A 83 3.88 6.15 -3.41
C PHE A 83 4.50 4.79 -3.76
N ASN A 84 5.82 4.76 -3.86
CA ASN A 84 6.61 3.59 -4.18
C ASN A 84 7.42 3.14 -2.95
N PRO A 85 7.04 2.04 -2.28
CA PRO A 85 7.71 1.56 -1.06
C PRO A 85 9.13 1.02 -1.29
N ARG A 86 9.64 1.03 -2.52
CA ARG A 86 11.01 0.59 -2.86
C ARG A 86 11.97 1.76 -2.94
N THR A 87 11.48 2.95 -3.28
CA THR A 87 12.31 4.14 -3.51
C THR A 87 11.99 5.29 -2.57
N GLN A 88 10.87 5.23 -1.85
CA GLN A 88 10.40 6.31 -0.99
C GLN A 88 10.23 5.87 0.46
N ASN A 89 10.46 6.80 1.39
CA ASN A 89 10.24 6.59 2.82
C ASN A 89 8.79 6.90 3.19
N TRP A 90 8.09 5.93 3.80
CA TRP A 90 6.69 6.12 4.19
C TRP A 90 6.46 7.37 5.06
N ARG A 91 7.36 7.68 5.99
CA ARG A 91 7.22 8.81 6.93
C ARG A 91 7.45 10.18 6.30
N GLU A 92 8.04 10.24 5.11
CA GLU A 92 8.18 11.48 4.34
C GLU A 92 6.90 11.82 3.57
N HIS A 93 6.13 10.79 3.22
CA HIS A 93 4.91 10.93 2.42
C HIS A 93 3.63 10.90 3.25
N PHE A 94 3.67 10.32 4.45
CA PHE A 94 2.50 10.09 5.28
C PHE A 94 2.80 10.34 6.77
N ASN A 95 1.82 10.90 7.45
CA ASN A 95 1.75 10.96 8.91
C ASN A 95 0.51 10.21 9.40
N LEU A 96 0.51 9.78 10.66
CA LEU A 96 -0.68 9.26 11.34
C LEU A 96 -1.22 10.31 12.31
N ASP A 97 -2.50 10.65 12.13
CA ASP A 97 -3.29 11.44 13.07
C ASP A 97 -4.42 10.57 13.60
N GLY A 98 -4.18 9.95 14.78
CA GLY A 98 -4.99 8.84 15.26
C GLY A 98 -5.03 7.71 14.24
N ALA A 99 -6.24 7.33 13.84
CA ALA A 99 -6.45 6.34 12.79
C ALA A 99 -6.34 6.90 11.37
N THR A 100 -6.24 8.21 11.16
CA THR A 100 -6.18 8.80 9.82
C THR A 100 -4.76 8.77 9.27
N ILE A 101 -4.58 8.33 8.01
CA ILE A 101 -3.30 8.54 7.30
C ILE A 101 -3.38 9.88 6.57
N VAL A 102 -2.60 10.85 7.01
CA VAL A 102 -2.55 12.21 6.45
C VAL A 102 -1.40 12.31 5.44
N PRO A 103 -1.69 12.57 4.15
CA PRO A 103 -0.65 12.72 3.14
C PRO A 103 0.15 14.02 3.33
N GLN A 104 1.47 13.96 3.14
CA GLN A 104 2.40 15.09 3.28
C GLN A 104 2.95 15.59 1.93
N THR A 105 2.78 14.81 0.86
CA THR A 105 3.25 15.16 -0.50
C THR A 105 2.17 14.89 -1.55
N ALA A 106 2.41 15.32 -2.79
CA ALA A 106 1.54 15.04 -3.93
C ALA A 106 1.36 13.52 -4.16
N GLU A 107 2.46 12.74 -4.12
CA GLU A 107 2.40 11.27 -4.21
C GLU A 107 1.57 10.68 -3.08
N GLY A 108 1.74 11.22 -1.86
CA GLY A 108 0.95 10.83 -0.71
C GLY A 108 -0.55 11.07 -0.93
N ARG A 109 -0.92 12.25 -1.45
CA ARG A 109 -2.32 12.63 -1.70
C ARG A 109 -2.99 11.71 -2.72
N VAL A 110 -2.37 11.53 -3.89
CA VAL A 110 -2.94 10.64 -4.91
C VAL A 110 -3.03 9.19 -4.43
N THR A 111 -2.07 8.75 -3.60
CA THR A 111 -2.09 7.41 -3.00
C THR A 111 -3.21 7.26 -1.99
N VAL A 112 -3.33 8.17 -1.01
CA VAL A 112 -4.39 8.13 0.01
C VAL A 112 -5.77 8.15 -0.65
N PHE A 113 -5.93 8.99 -1.68
CA PHE A 113 -7.17 9.12 -2.43
C PHE A 113 -7.50 7.86 -3.21
N ILE A 114 -6.64 7.39 -4.13
CA ILE A 114 -6.96 6.23 -4.96
C ILE A 114 -7.01 4.94 -4.13
N LEU A 115 -6.06 4.71 -3.22
CA LEU A 115 -6.04 3.50 -2.41
C LEU A 115 -7.03 3.55 -1.24
N GLN A 116 -7.82 4.62 -1.12
CA GLN A 116 -8.92 4.77 -0.17
C GLN A 116 -8.48 4.48 1.27
N PHE A 117 -7.32 5.00 1.68
CA PHE A 117 -6.74 4.70 2.99
C PHE A 117 -7.70 5.01 4.13
N ASN A 118 -8.41 6.13 4.02
CA ASN A 118 -9.28 6.67 5.05
C ASN A 118 -10.78 6.43 4.77
N HIS A 119 -11.11 5.34 4.07
CA HIS A 119 -12.50 4.88 4.01
C HIS A 119 -13.04 4.66 5.45
N PRO A 120 -14.29 5.02 5.77
CA PRO A 120 -14.84 4.93 7.13
C PRO A 120 -14.60 3.59 7.84
N ASP A 121 -14.88 2.48 7.15
CA ASP A 121 -14.65 1.13 7.70
C ASP A 121 -13.18 0.90 8.08
N ARG A 122 -12.24 1.40 7.26
CA ARG A 122 -10.80 1.28 7.50
C ARG A 122 -10.30 2.21 8.60
N LEU A 123 -10.97 3.32 8.85
CA LEU A 123 -10.71 4.16 10.02
C LEU A 123 -11.14 3.41 11.28
N GLN A 124 -12.36 2.88 11.32
CA GLN A 124 -12.89 2.12 12.45
C GLN A 124 -12.02 0.90 12.79
N GLU A 125 -11.60 0.12 11.79
CA GLU A 125 -10.70 -1.00 12.01
C GLU A 125 -9.36 -0.55 12.62
N ARG A 126 -8.76 0.53 12.09
CA ARG A 126 -7.50 1.06 12.60
C ARG A 126 -7.62 1.62 14.01
N GLU A 127 -8.73 2.28 14.36
CA GLU A 127 -9.00 2.74 15.73
C GLU A 127 -8.97 1.57 16.72
N GLY A 128 -9.65 0.48 16.39
CA GLY A 128 -9.64 -0.74 17.20
C GLY A 128 -8.23 -1.33 17.36
N LEU A 129 -7.45 -1.37 16.30
CA LEU A 129 -6.06 -1.87 16.34
C LEU A 129 -5.11 -0.96 17.11
N ILE A 130 -5.28 0.37 17.02
CA ILE A 130 -4.51 1.34 17.79
C ILE A 130 -4.79 1.15 19.28
N ALA A 131 -6.06 0.99 19.67
CA ALA A 131 -6.46 0.81 21.07
C ALA A 131 -5.79 -0.40 21.76
N ILE A 132 -5.40 -1.42 20.98
CA ILE A 132 -4.70 -2.62 21.47
C ILE A 132 -3.21 -2.66 21.09
N GLY A 133 -2.63 -1.56 20.60
CA GLY A 133 -1.21 -1.45 20.27
C GLY A 133 -0.76 -2.32 19.08
N ARG A 134 -1.65 -2.60 18.12
CA ARG A 134 -1.37 -3.42 16.93
C ARG A 134 -1.20 -2.62 15.64
N TYR A 135 -1.46 -1.32 15.67
CA TYR A 135 -1.28 -0.40 14.54
C TYR A 135 -0.62 0.92 15.00
N PRO A 136 0.24 1.56 14.18
CA PRO A 136 0.73 1.09 12.87
C PRO A 136 1.71 -0.08 12.89
#